data_AF-A0A2J0KJA0-F1
#
_entry.id   AF-A0A2J0KJA0-F1
#
_cell.length_a   1.000
_cell.length_b   1.000
_cell.length_c   1.000
_cell.angle_alpha   90.00
_cell.angle_beta   90.00
_cell.angle_gamma   90.00
#
_symmetry.space_group_name_H-M   'P 1'
#
loop_
_entity.id
_entity.type
_entity.pdbx_description
1 polymer ?
#
loop_
_entity_poly.entity_id
_entity_poly.type
_entity_poly.pdbx_seq_one_letter_code
_entity_poly.pdbx_strand_id
1 'polypeptide(L)'
;MKNKENKRESFFVSNCVICKNKFRSEDFILVLKDNNKSIFHITCSNCLTSSIFMLLSEERNILGAGSITDLGRDEVKEKLKMKPISTDEIIEIYQQLFRV
;
A
#
# COMPACT_ATOMS: atom_id res chain seq x y z
N MET A 1 -8.21 -13.46 31.81
CA MET A 1 -8.50 -13.78 30.40
C MET A 1 -9.12 -12.54 29.75
N LYS A 2 -8.41 -11.85 28.85
CA LYS A 2 -8.95 -10.70 28.08
C LYS A 2 -8.59 -10.86 26.60
N ASN A 3 -9.52 -10.42 25.77
CA ASN A 3 -9.89 -10.95 24.45
C ASN A 3 -8.79 -10.95 23.37
N LYS A 4 -8.72 -12.08 22.66
CA LYS A 4 -8.13 -12.22 21.33
C LYS A 4 -9.12 -11.70 20.29
N GLU A 5 -8.95 -10.47 19.82
CA GLU A 5 -9.53 -10.02 18.55
C GLU A 5 -8.41 -9.69 17.55
N ASN A 6 -7.57 -10.69 17.28
CA ASN A 6 -6.73 -10.68 16.09
C ASN A 6 -7.60 -11.14 14.91
N LYS A 7 -8.50 -10.28 14.45
CA LYS A 7 -9.26 -10.51 13.22
C LYS A 7 -8.27 -10.33 12.08
N ARG A 8 -7.66 -11.46 11.67
CA ARG A 8 -6.79 -11.56 10.50
C ARG A 8 -7.61 -11.03 9.32
N GLU A 9 -7.38 -9.79 8.91
CA GLU A 9 -7.86 -9.29 7.63
C GLU A 9 -7.38 -10.29 6.59
N SER A 10 -8.32 -10.96 5.91
CA SER A 10 -8.02 -11.99 4.92
C SER A 10 -7.05 -11.41 3.90
N PHE A 11 -5.80 -11.88 3.92
CA PHE A 11 -4.81 -11.54 2.92
C PHE A 11 -5.29 -12.09 1.58
N PHE A 12 -5.97 -11.24 0.81
CA PHE A 12 -6.45 -11.53 -0.54
C PHE A 12 -5.29 -11.86 -1.49
N VAL A 13 -4.08 -11.38 -1.16
CA VAL A 13 -2.85 -11.62 -1.91
C VAL A 13 -1.92 -12.47 -1.05
N SER A 14 -1.79 -13.73 -1.42
CA SER A 14 -0.95 -14.70 -0.69
C SER A 14 0.41 -14.93 -1.33
N ASN A 15 0.57 -14.62 -2.62
CA ASN A 15 1.78 -14.90 -3.40
C ASN A 15 2.23 -13.68 -4.20
N CYS A 16 3.55 -13.56 -4.38
CA CYS A 16 4.15 -12.56 -5.24
C CYS A 16 3.73 -12.77 -6.69
N VAL A 17 3.23 -11.72 -7.35
CA VAL A 17 2.81 -11.79 -8.75
C VAL A 17 3.97 -12.05 -9.72
N ILE A 18 5.19 -11.69 -9.32
CA ILE A 18 6.43 -11.85 -10.09
C ILE A 18 7.02 -13.25 -9.93
N CYS A 19 7.46 -13.63 -8.72
CA CYS A 19 8.19 -14.89 -8.51
C CYS A 19 7.34 -16.02 -7.89
N LYS A 20 6.05 -15.78 -7.64
CA LYS A 20 5.11 -16.72 -6.99
C LYS A 20 5.47 -17.15 -5.56
N ASN A 21 6.54 -16.62 -4.98
CA ASN A 21 6.87 -16.86 -3.57
C ASN A 21 5.71 -16.43 -2.66
N LYS A 22 5.44 -17.24 -1.64
CA LYS A 22 4.39 -16.98 -0.67
C LYS A 22 4.82 -15.86 0.28
N PHE A 23 3.95 -14.88 0.47
CA PHE A 23 4.21 -13.80 1.41
C PHE A 23 4.07 -14.28 2.86
N ARG A 24 4.92 -13.75 3.73
CA ARG A 24 4.85 -13.89 5.20
C ARG A 24 4.19 -12.67 5.80
N SER A 25 3.67 -12.77 7.02
CA SER A 25 3.07 -11.62 7.71
C SER A 25 4.04 -10.45 7.88
N GLU A 26 5.34 -10.73 8.02
CA GLU A 26 6.40 -9.70 8.10
C GLU A 26 6.65 -8.96 6.77
N ASP A 27 6.19 -9.52 5.64
CA ASP A 27 6.34 -8.90 4.32
C ASP A 27 5.40 -7.72 4.13
N PHE A 28 4.34 -7.61 4.96
CA PHE A 28 3.31 -6.58 4.86
C PHE A 28 3.56 -5.43 5.84
N ILE A 29 3.41 -4.21 5.34
CA ILE A 29 3.36 -2.99 6.12
C ILE A 29 2.00 -2.35 5.89
N LEU A 30 1.20 -2.21 6.95
CA LEU A 30 -0.02 -1.41 6.90
C LEU A 30 0.36 0.06 6.77
N VAL A 31 -0.02 0.67 5.66
CA VAL A 31 0.26 2.07 5.35
C VAL A 31 -0.85 2.96 5.89
N LEU A 32 -2.08 2.61 5.54
CA LEU A 32 -3.27 3.37 5.86
C LEU A 32 -4.40 2.39 6.16
N LYS A 33 -5.16 2.70 7.20
CA LYS A 33 -6.41 2.01 7.52
C LYS A 33 -7.47 3.05 7.82
N ASP A 34 -8.56 2.95 7.09
CA ASP A 34 -9.79 3.70 7.27
C ASP A 34 -10.96 2.70 7.34
N ASN A 35 -12.18 3.18 7.60
CA ASN A 35 -13.35 2.35 7.90
C ASN A 35 -13.64 1.26 6.84
N ASN A 36 -13.46 1.59 5.55
CA ASN A 36 -13.73 0.70 4.43
C ASN A 36 -12.51 0.49 3.51
N LYS A 37 -11.33 0.92 3.93
CA LYS A 37 -10.14 0.97 3.08
C LYS A 37 -8.87 0.60 3.85
N SER A 38 -8.13 -0.37 3.35
CA SER A 38 -6.79 -0.71 3.85
C SER A 38 -5.78 -0.62 2.71
N ILE A 39 -4.66 0.05 2.94
CA ILE A 39 -3.52 0.08 2.01
C ILE A 39 -2.34 -0.61 2.68
N PHE A 40 -1.72 -1.54 1.95
CA PHE A 40 -0.53 -2.27 2.34
C PHE A 40 0.59 -1.99 1.36
N HIS A 41 1.79 -1.81 1.90
CA HIS A 41 3.01 -2.01 1.15
C HIS A 41 3.51 -3.43 1.40
N ILE A 42 4.04 -4.08 0.37
CA ILE A 42 4.59 -5.42 0.45
C ILE A 42 5.92 -5.42 -0.26
N THR A 43 6.97 -5.94 0.38
CA THR A 43 8.22 -6.29 -0.30
C THR A 43 8.40 -7.79 -0.25
N CYS A 44 8.49 -8.43 -1.41
CA CYS A 44 8.74 -9.87 -1.48
C CYS A 44 10.11 -10.20 -0.90
N SER A 45 10.16 -11.05 0.12
CA SER A 45 11.42 -11.52 0.72
C SER A 45 12.30 -12.34 -0.23
N ASN A 46 11.78 -12.81 -1.37
CA ASN A 46 12.53 -13.62 -2.34
C ASN A 46 13.09 -12.80 -3.50
N CYS A 47 12.23 -12.11 -4.27
CA CYS A 47 12.67 -11.33 -5.44
C CYS A 47 12.78 -9.83 -5.20
N LEU A 48 12.56 -9.38 -3.96
CA LEU A 48 12.66 -7.98 -3.52
C LEU A 48 11.72 -6.99 -4.23
N THR A 49 10.81 -7.48 -5.09
CA THR A 49 9.80 -6.63 -5.72
C THR A 49 8.91 -5.99 -4.65
N SER A 50 8.79 -4.67 -4.73
CA SER A 50 7.88 -3.88 -3.91
C SER A 50 6.53 -3.71 -4.61
N SER A 51 5.46 -3.65 -3.81
CA SER A 51 4.09 -3.53 -4.30
C SER A 51 3.26 -2.72 -3.32
N ILE A 52 2.28 -1.97 -3.82
CA ILE A 52 1.22 -1.39 -3.01
C ILE A 52 -0.08 -2.08 -3.37
N PHE A 53 -0.81 -2.54 -2.35
CA PHE A 53 -2.13 -3.14 -2.47
C PHE A 53 -3.15 -2.35 -1.66
N MET A 54 -4.27 -2.04 -2.29
CA MET A 54 -5.44 -1.43 -1.69
C MET A 54 -6.56 -2.45 -1.63
N LEU A 55 -7.20 -2.56 -0.47
CA LEU A 55 -8.43 -3.29 -0.26
C LEU A 55 -9.53 -2.29 0.11
N LEU A 56 -10.59 -2.27 -0.67
CA LEU A 56 -11.83 -1.56 -0.37
C LEU A 56 -12.87 -2.60 0.05
N SER A 57 -13.53 -2.41 1.18
CA SER A 57 -14.52 -3.32 1.75
C SER A 57 -15.83 -2.58 1.97
N GLU A 58 -16.87 -2.94 1.23
CA GLU A 58 -18.18 -2.31 1.29
C GLU A 58 -19.25 -3.39 1.49
N GLU A 59 -19.92 -3.40 2.66
CA GLU A 59 -20.91 -4.38 3.13
C GLU A 59 -20.61 -5.87 2.83
N ARG A 60 -20.75 -6.30 1.57
CA ARG A 60 -20.57 -7.67 1.08
C ARG A 60 -19.56 -7.82 -0.05
N ASN A 61 -18.96 -6.71 -0.49
CA ASN A 61 -18.02 -6.65 -1.59
C ASN A 61 -16.63 -6.29 -1.08
N ILE A 62 -15.62 -6.99 -1.61
CA ILE A 62 -14.21 -6.65 -1.41
C ILE A 62 -13.62 -6.39 -2.78
N LEU A 63 -13.15 -5.18 -3.01
CA LEU A 63 -12.39 -4.82 -4.20
C LEU A 63 -10.91 -4.70 -3.84
N GLY A 64 -10.08 -5.51 -4.48
CA GLY A 64 -8.63 -5.43 -4.36
C GLY A 64 -8.02 -4.81 -5.61
N ALA A 65 -7.15 -3.82 -5.44
CA ALA A 65 -6.32 -3.25 -6.50
C ALA A 65 -4.87 -3.20 -6.02
N GLY A 66 -3.91 -3.33 -6.94
CA GLY A 66 -2.51 -3.22 -6.57
C GLY A 66 -1.61 -2.88 -7.75
N SER A 67 -0.44 -2.34 -7.43
CA SER A 67 0.59 -1.99 -8.40
C SER A 67 1.96 -2.41 -7.91
N ILE A 68 2.85 -2.74 -8.84
CA ILE A 68 4.28 -2.88 -8.58
C ILE A 68 4.86 -1.47 -8.51
N THR A 69 5.81 -1.26 -7.61
CA THR A 69 6.46 0.03 -7.38
C THR A 69 7.90 -0.21 -6.96
N ASP A 70 8.72 0.82 -7.10
CA ASP A 70 10.08 0.95 -6.57
C ASP A 70 10.12 1.43 -5.12
N LEU A 71 8.97 1.82 -4.52
CA LEU A 71 8.92 2.34 -3.15
C LEU A 71 9.48 1.33 -2.13
N GLY A 72 10.49 1.77 -1.39
CA GLY A 72 11.11 1.02 -0.29
C GLY A 72 10.28 1.06 1.00
N ARG A 73 10.55 0.12 1.92
CA ARG A 73 9.85 0.04 3.22
C ARG A 73 9.98 1.33 4.05
N ASP A 74 11.14 1.98 3.98
CA ASP A 74 11.42 3.18 4.78
C ASP A 74 10.71 4.41 4.20
N GLU A 75 10.69 4.54 2.87
CA GLU A 75 9.98 5.63 2.18
C GLU A 75 8.48 5.60 2.46
N VAL A 76 7.88 4.40 2.48
CA VAL A 76 6.45 4.18 2.73
C VAL A 76 6.01 4.72 4.09
N LYS A 77 6.83 4.55 5.14
CA LYS A 77 6.48 5.01 6.49
C LYS A 77 6.45 6.53 6.62
N GLU A 78 7.30 7.22 5.86
CA GLU A 78 7.45 8.67 5.90
C GLU A 78 6.54 9.38 4.88
N LYS A 79 6.52 8.89 3.64
CA LYS A 79 5.90 9.58 2.49
C LYS A 79 4.39 9.38 2.42
N LEU A 80 3.85 8.23 2.84
CA LEU A 80 2.39 7.98 2.71
C LEU A 80 1.55 8.62 3.82
N LYS A 81 2.21 9.28 4.79
CA LYS A 81 1.55 10.19 5.75
C LYS A 81 1.47 11.63 5.24
N MET A 82 2.02 11.92 4.06
CA MET A 82 1.97 13.26 3.49
C MET A 82 0.54 13.65 3.11
N LYS A 83 0.29 14.96 3.11
CA LYS A 83 -1.00 15.50 2.66
C LYS A 83 -1.21 15.17 1.17
N PRO A 84 -2.47 15.02 0.73
CA PRO A 84 -2.78 14.95 -0.69
C PRO A 84 -2.17 16.14 -1.42
N ILE A 85 -1.55 15.89 -2.58
CA ILE A 85 -1.01 16.95 -3.42
C ILE A 85 -2.18 17.81 -3.91
N SER A 86 -2.06 19.11 -3.70
CA SER A 86 -3.04 20.11 -4.12
C SER A 86 -2.84 20.52 -5.59
N THR A 87 -3.89 21.05 -6.20
CA THR A 87 -3.81 21.59 -7.57
C THR A 87 -2.79 22.73 -7.68
N ASP A 88 -2.68 23.57 -6.66
CA ASP A 88 -1.74 24.71 -6.66
C ASP A 88 -0.28 24.21 -6.66
N GLU A 89 0.04 23.18 -5.87
CA GLU A 89 1.36 22.54 -5.87
C GLU A 89 1.71 21.96 -7.25
N ILE A 90 0.75 21.38 -7.96
CA ILE A 90 0.94 20.89 -9.34
C ILE A 90 1.23 22.06 -10.29
N ILE A 91 0.48 23.16 -10.19
CA ILE A 91 0.67 24.35 -11.04
C ILE A 91 2.05 24.98 -10.80
N GLU A 92 2.47 25.11 -9.54
CA GLU A 92 3.78 25.66 -9.19
C GLU A 92 4.92 24.81 -9.77
N ILE A 93 4.87 23.49 -9.61
CA ILE A 93 5.87 22.58 -10.17
C ILE A 93 5.88 22.66 -11.70
N TYR A 94 4.71 22.68 -12.34
CA TYR A 94 4.62 22.80 -13.80
C TYR A 94 5.28 24.09 -14.28
N GLN A 95 5.03 25.23 -13.61
CA GLN A 95 5.67 26.49 -13.94
C GLN A 95 7.19 26.48 -13.69
N GLN A 96 7.69 25.74 -12.71
CA GLN A 96 9.12 25.63 -12.45
C GLN A 96 9.84 24.71 -13.45
N LEU A 97 9.22 23.59 -13.83
CA LEU A 97 9.82 22.59 -14.73
C LEU A 97 9.73 22.98 -16.21
N PHE A 98 8.67 23.69 -16.61
CA PHE A 98 8.37 23.96 -18.02
C PHE A 98 8.42 25.43 -18.39
N ARG A 99 9.02 26.29 -17.55
CA ARG A 99 9.35 27.65 -17.94
C ARG A 99 10.47 27.65 -18.98
N VAL A 100 10.13 28.09 -20.19
CA VAL A 100 11.02 28.73 -21.16
C VAL A 100 11.10 30.22 -20.81
#